data_AF-A0A2W7C1J3-F1
#
_entry.id   AF-A0A2W7C1J3-F1
#
_cell.length_a   1.000
_cell.length_b   1.000
_cell.length_c   1.000
_cell.angle_alpha   90.00
_cell.angle_beta   90.00
_cell.angle_gamma   90.00
#
_symmetry.space_group_name_H-M   'P 1'
#
loop_
_entity.id
_entity.type
_entity.pdbx_description
1 polymer ?
#
loop_
_entity_poly.entity_id
_entity_poly.type
_entity_poly.pdbx_seq_one_letter_code
_entity_poly.pdbx_strand_id
1 'polypeptide(L)'
;MKQLSLFDASGSYFVPRSPKLILDKTALVQWKERILNYQQQVKITKATQQQTLFDLPKNTWHSPDEINPFSLTLHSSLFWRQSETAFGLENNHQGCLYFVMDNTLPLLLYVGETKLTANKRWKGTHDCKNYILQYIEMHRRYDLDVKVVSAFWQLVPSKKILQQWERELILKWRSPFNKECWQWWGQPFGKD
;
A
#
# COMPACT_ATOMS: atom_id res chain seq x y z
N MET A 1 -49.91 -10.74 24.67
CA MET A 1 -48.49 -10.35 24.55
C MET A 1 -48.14 -10.31 23.06
N LYS A 2 -47.77 -9.14 22.53
CA LYS A 2 -47.37 -8.98 21.12
C LYS A 2 -45.88 -9.27 21.00
N GLN A 3 -45.53 -10.32 20.25
CA GLN A 3 -44.15 -10.63 19.89
C GLN A 3 -43.70 -9.60 18.84
N LEU A 4 -42.69 -8.79 19.18
CA LEU A 4 -42.08 -7.84 18.26
C LEU A 4 -41.14 -8.63 17.32
N SER A 5 -41.41 -8.53 16.02
CA SER A 5 -40.50 -9.02 14.98
C SER A 5 -39.19 -8.22 15.06
N LEU A 6 -38.08 -8.89 15.37
CA LEU A 6 -36.76 -8.27 15.52
C LEU A 6 -35.98 -8.18 14.20
N PHE A 7 -36.63 -8.45 13.06
CA PHE A 7 -35.98 -8.55 11.75
C PHE A 7 -36.74 -7.78 10.67
N ASP A 8 -37.07 -6.51 10.92
CA ASP A 8 -37.19 -5.54 9.82
C ASP A 8 -35.79 -5.03 9.48
N ALA A 9 -34.96 -5.94 8.96
CA ALA A 9 -33.73 -5.56 8.30
C ALA A 9 -34.13 -4.94 6.95
N SER A 10 -34.26 -3.61 6.94
CA SER A 10 -34.33 -2.82 5.73
C SER A 10 -33.28 -3.33 4.75
N GLY A 11 -33.76 -3.79 3.59
CA GLY A 11 -32.94 -4.44 2.57
C GLY A 11 -31.72 -3.61 2.25
N SER A 12 -30.56 -4.05 2.73
CA SER A 12 -29.29 -3.72 2.12
C SER A 12 -29.26 -4.44 0.78
N TYR A 13 -29.87 -3.83 -0.23
CA TYR A 13 -29.59 -4.18 -1.61
C TYR A 13 -28.11 -3.88 -1.82
N PHE A 14 -27.26 -4.89 -1.64
CA PHE A 14 -26.03 -4.96 -2.41
C PHE A 14 -26.47 -5.06 -3.87
N VAL A 15 -26.68 -3.90 -4.50
CA VAL A 15 -26.72 -3.82 -5.95
C VAL A 15 -25.35 -4.30 -6.39
N PRO A 16 -25.23 -5.41 -7.14
CA PRO A 16 -23.98 -5.75 -7.76
C PRO A 16 -23.74 -4.69 -8.83
N ARG A 17 -23.08 -3.60 -8.45
CA ARG A 17 -22.52 -2.67 -9.43
C ARG A 17 -21.43 -3.45 -10.13
N SER A 18 -21.67 -3.79 -11.39
CA SER A 18 -20.62 -4.28 -12.27
C SER A 18 -19.52 -3.22 -12.25
N PRO A 19 -18.34 -3.48 -11.67
CA PRO A 19 -17.28 -2.50 -11.71
C PRO A 19 -16.96 -2.27 -13.19
N LYS A 20 -17.06 -1.03 -13.64
CA LYS A 20 -16.63 -0.64 -14.97
C LYS A 20 -15.10 -0.64 -14.94
N LEU A 21 -14.54 -1.84 -15.01
CA LEU A 21 -13.10 -2.04 -15.03
C LEU A 21 -12.60 -1.41 -16.33
N ILE A 22 -11.79 -0.38 -16.16
CA ILE A 22 -11.27 0.44 -17.27
C ILE A 22 -10.18 -0.34 -18.03
N LEU A 23 -9.53 -1.29 -17.37
CA LEU A 23 -8.44 -2.10 -17.92
C LEU A 23 -8.99 -3.47 -18.35
N ASP A 24 -8.66 -3.91 -19.56
CA ASP A 24 -8.79 -5.32 -19.93
C ASP A 24 -7.60 -6.16 -19.42
N LYS A 25 -7.60 -7.47 -19.68
CA LYS A 25 -6.51 -8.38 -19.27
C LYS A 25 -5.16 -7.93 -19.79
N THR A 26 -5.08 -7.57 -21.07
CA THR A 26 -3.83 -7.17 -21.73
C THR A 26 -3.32 -5.86 -21.16
N ALA A 27 -4.21 -4.87 -20.98
CA ALA A 27 -3.90 -3.59 -20.40
C ALA A 27 -3.41 -3.71 -18.95
N LEU A 28 -4.00 -4.61 -18.15
CA LEU A 28 -3.55 -4.88 -16.79
C LEU A 28 -2.13 -5.46 -16.75
N VAL A 29 -1.82 -6.43 -17.62
CA VAL A 29 -0.48 -7.03 -17.71
C VAL A 29 0.55 -5.98 -18.12
N GLN A 30 0.30 -5.24 -19.21
CA GLN A 30 1.18 -4.18 -19.69
C GLN A 30 1.39 -3.08 -18.64
N TRP A 31 0.33 -2.73 -17.90
CA TRP A 31 0.40 -1.77 -16.82
C TRP A 31 1.32 -2.27 -15.68
N LYS A 32 1.20 -3.54 -15.26
CA LYS A 32 2.08 -4.16 -14.26
C LYS A 32 3.54 -4.20 -14.73
N GLU A 33 3.78 -4.57 -15.99
CA GLU A 33 5.12 -4.63 -16.58
C GLU A 33 5.82 -3.27 -16.58
N ARG A 34 5.11 -2.20 -16.97
CA ARG A 34 5.66 -0.84 -16.95
C ARG A 34 6.10 -0.41 -15.55
N ILE A 35 5.30 -0.72 -14.53
CA ILE A 35 5.63 -0.42 -13.13
C ILE A 35 6.82 -1.26 -12.67
N LEU A 36 6.83 -2.56 -13.00
CA LEU A 36 7.89 -3.47 -12.62
C LEU A 36 9.24 -3.03 -13.19
N ASN A 37 9.27 -2.69 -14.49
CA ASN A 37 10.47 -2.22 -15.16
C ASN A 37 11.04 -0.96 -14.49
N TYR A 38 10.18 0.01 -14.14
CA TYR A 38 10.61 1.19 -13.41
C TYR A 38 11.16 0.85 -12.01
N GLN A 39 10.44 0.04 -11.23
CA GLN A 39 10.86 -0.32 -9.87
C GLN A 39 12.15 -1.16 -9.83
N GLN A 40 12.41 -1.96 -10.87
CA GLN A 40 13.68 -2.65 -11.06
C GLN A 40 14.82 -1.66 -11.33
N GLN A 41 14.60 -0.65 -12.18
CA GLN A 41 15.60 0.40 -12.42
C GLN A 41 15.93 1.17 -11.15
N VAL A 42 14.94 1.50 -10.31
CA VAL A 42 15.16 2.16 -9.01
C VAL A 42 16.09 1.35 -8.11
N LYS A 43 15.97 0.01 -8.11
CA LYS A 43 16.86 -0.88 -7.36
C LYS A 43 18.30 -0.84 -7.88
N ILE A 44 18.47 -0.86 -9.21
CA ILE A 44 19.78 -0.85 -9.87
C ILE A 44 20.50 0.49 -9.65
N THR A 45 19.82 1.61 -9.89
CA THR A 45 20.41 2.96 -9.77
C THR A 45 20.89 3.27 -8.35
N LYS A 46 20.27 2.70 -7.32
CA LYS A 46 20.74 2.86 -5.94
C LYS A 46 22.09 2.16 -5.71
N ALA A 47 22.32 1.00 -6.33
CA ALA A 47 23.57 0.28 -6.15
C ALA A 47 24.79 1.05 -6.68
N THR A 48 24.59 2.02 -7.58
CA THR A 48 25.64 2.77 -8.25
C THR A 48 25.87 4.19 -7.73
N GLN A 49 25.18 4.65 -6.68
CA GLN A 49 25.43 5.98 -6.12
C GLN A 49 26.71 6.01 -5.25
N GLN A 50 27.74 6.66 -5.78
CA GLN A 50 28.96 7.03 -5.05
C GLN A 50 28.61 8.06 -3.96
N GLN A 51 28.96 7.77 -2.71
CA GLN A 51 28.73 8.68 -1.59
C GLN A 51 29.71 9.86 -1.65
N THR A 52 29.20 11.08 -1.50
CA THR A 52 30.00 12.30 -1.40
C THR A 52 30.65 12.39 -0.03
N LEU A 53 31.97 12.63 0.02
CA LEU A 53 32.77 12.64 1.24
C LEU A 53 32.44 13.80 2.22
N PHE A 54 31.55 14.72 1.83
CA PHE A 54 31.27 15.99 2.52
C PHE A 54 29.81 16.13 2.99
N ASP A 55 29.09 15.01 3.15
CA ASP A 55 27.71 15.09 3.62
C ASP A 55 27.65 15.57 5.08
N LEU A 56 26.77 16.55 5.33
CA LEU A 56 26.45 17.07 6.66
C LEU A 56 26.01 15.93 7.60
N PRO A 57 26.26 16.04 8.92
CA PRO A 57 25.87 15.00 9.86
C PRO A 57 24.36 14.72 9.76
N LYS A 58 24.02 13.45 9.51
CA LYS A 58 22.63 13.00 9.41
C LYS A 58 21.91 13.27 10.74
N ASN A 59 20.83 14.05 10.69
CA ASN A 59 19.96 14.31 11.85
C ASN A 59 19.14 13.06 12.27
N THR A 60 19.21 11.98 11.50
CA THR A 60 18.53 10.71 11.74
C THR A 60 19.49 9.55 11.48
N TRP A 61 19.44 8.51 12.33
CA TRP A 61 20.26 7.30 12.17
C TRP A 61 19.97 6.53 10.88
N HIS A 62 18.80 6.77 10.27
CA HIS A 62 18.34 6.16 9.03
C HIS A 62 17.95 7.18 7.97
N SER A 63 17.97 6.76 6.70
CA SER A 63 17.44 7.49 5.54
C SER A 63 16.32 6.67 4.87
N PRO A 64 15.31 7.29 4.25
CA PRO A 64 14.31 6.57 3.47
C PRO A 64 14.94 5.78 2.32
N ASP A 65 16.13 6.16 1.87
CA ASP A 65 16.85 5.40 0.86
C ASP A 65 17.25 4.00 1.31
N GLU A 66 17.52 3.82 2.60
CA GLU A 66 17.94 2.55 3.20
C GLU A 66 16.80 1.53 3.27
N ILE A 67 15.55 1.99 3.23
CA ILE A 67 14.37 1.14 3.34
C ILE A 67 14.14 0.39 2.02
N ASN A 68 14.31 -0.93 2.07
CA ASN A 68 13.91 -1.84 1.00
C ASN A 68 12.64 -2.59 1.42
N PRO A 69 11.46 -2.25 0.87
CA PRO A 69 10.20 -2.88 1.24
C PRO A 69 10.19 -4.40 1.06
N PHE A 70 10.95 -4.91 0.07
CA PHE A 70 10.98 -6.31 -0.30
C PHE A 70 11.85 -7.18 0.60
N SER A 71 12.65 -6.60 1.50
CA SER A 71 13.44 -7.33 2.50
C SER A 71 12.82 -7.31 3.89
N LEU A 72 11.67 -6.67 4.06
CA LEU A 72 10.96 -6.59 5.33
C LEU A 72 10.14 -7.86 5.58
N THR A 73 9.82 -8.11 6.85
CA THR A 73 8.89 -9.18 7.23
C THR A 73 7.53 -8.97 6.55
N LEU A 74 7.07 -10.00 5.84
CA LEU A 74 5.81 -9.97 5.13
C LEU A 74 4.66 -10.38 6.05
N HIS A 75 3.57 -9.66 5.93
CA HIS A 75 2.32 -9.87 6.65
C HIS A 75 1.16 -10.00 5.66
N SER A 76 0.03 -10.50 6.17
CA SER A 76 -1.20 -10.58 5.39
C SER A 76 -1.59 -9.22 4.80
N SER A 77 -2.14 -9.21 3.58
CA SER A 77 -2.77 -8.01 3.04
C SER A 77 -3.95 -7.55 3.89
N LEU A 78 -4.50 -8.39 4.76
CA LEU A 78 -5.63 -8.09 5.63
C LEU A 78 -5.18 -7.64 7.03
N PHE A 79 -3.99 -7.08 7.16
CA PHE A 79 -3.40 -6.72 8.45
C PHE A 79 -4.31 -5.85 9.33
N TRP A 80 -5.12 -4.98 8.71
CA TRP A 80 -6.09 -4.14 9.41
C TRP A 80 -7.21 -4.90 10.14
N ARG A 81 -7.35 -6.23 9.93
CA ARG A 81 -8.29 -7.08 10.67
C ARG A 81 -7.68 -7.71 11.92
N GLN A 82 -6.38 -7.59 12.12
CA GLN A 82 -5.65 -8.20 13.22
C GLN A 82 -5.27 -7.13 14.26
N SER A 83 -5.01 -7.55 15.49
CA SER A 83 -4.55 -6.66 16.55
C SER A 83 -3.16 -6.10 16.24
N GLU A 84 -2.83 -4.93 16.77
CA GLU A 84 -1.51 -4.31 16.59
C GLU A 84 -0.37 -5.15 17.17
N THR A 85 -0.70 -5.94 18.19
CA THR A 85 0.20 -6.93 18.78
C THR A 85 0.60 -8.04 17.81
N ALA A 86 -0.24 -8.35 16.81
CA ALA A 86 0.06 -9.39 15.81
C ALA A 86 1.20 -9.00 14.86
N PHE A 87 1.61 -7.72 14.85
CA PHE A 87 2.63 -7.18 13.96
C PHE A 87 3.82 -6.56 14.70
N GLY A 88 3.89 -6.74 16.03
CA GLY A 88 4.91 -6.10 16.86
C GLY A 88 4.88 -4.57 16.75
N LEU A 89 3.70 -3.99 16.50
CA LEU A 89 3.49 -2.53 16.48
C LEU A 89 3.16 -1.98 17.87
N GLU A 90 3.19 -2.85 18.89
CA GLU A 90 3.00 -2.45 20.28
C GLU A 90 4.01 -1.37 20.69
N ASN A 91 3.51 -0.31 21.33
CA ASN A 91 4.29 0.82 21.83
C ASN A 91 4.85 1.80 20.78
N ASN A 92 4.52 1.66 19.49
CA ASN A 92 4.91 2.67 18.50
C ASN A 92 3.93 3.87 18.50
N HIS A 93 4.15 4.80 19.42
CA HIS A 93 3.36 6.02 19.58
C HIS A 93 3.57 7.04 18.44
N GLN A 94 4.60 6.81 17.59
CA GLN A 94 5.02 7.76 16.56
C GLN A 94 4.47 7.41 15.16
N GLY A 95 3.91 6.21 15.00
CA GLY A 95 3.42 5.68 13.73
C GLY A 95 4.49 4.91 12.96
N CYS A 96 4.07 4.18 11.93
CA CYS A 96 4.97 3.39 11.07
C CYS A 96 4.68 3.67 9.60
N LEU A 97 5.69 3.43 8.75
CA LEU A 97 5.47 3.29 7.32
C LEU A 97 4.96 1.88 7.06
N TYR A 98 4.01 1.74 6.15
CA TYR A 98 3.55 0.46 5.66
C TYR A 98 3.60 0.41 4.13
N PHE A 99 3.86 -0.79 3.65
CA PHE A 99 4.05 -1.09 2.25
C PHE A 99 3.05 -2.15 1.86
N VAL A 100 2.41 -2.00 0.71
CA VAL A 100 1.56 -3.03 0.12
C VAL A 100 2.19 -3.47 -1.18
N MET A 101 2.38 -4.77 -1.32
CA MET A 101 3.09 -5.36 -2.45
C MET A 101 2.29 -6.51 -3.04
N ASP A 102 2.38 -6.69 -4.36
CA ASP A 102 2.15 -8.01 -4.95
C ASP A 102 3.44 -8.82 -4.76
N ASN A 103 3.33 -10.10 -4.40
CA ASN A 103 4.46 -10.98 -4.16
C ASN A 103 4.56 -12.07 -5.24
N THR A 104 3.60 -12.18 -6.16
CA THR A 104 3.78 -13.01 -7.38
C THR A 104 4.73 -12.33 -8.35
N LEU A 105 4.64 -11.00 -8.42
CA LEU A 105 5.60 -10.12 -9.06
C LEU A 105 6.06 -9.11 -8.00
N PRO A 106 7.36 -8.89 -7.75
CA PRO A 106 7.85 -8.04 -6.67
C PRO A 106 7.56 -6.54 -6.97
N LEU A 107 6.28 -6.18 -6.88
CA LEU A 107 5.69 -4.89 -7.22
C LEU A 107 5.24 -4.20 -5.95
N LEU A 108 5.79 -3.02 -5.69
CA LEU A 108 5.31 -2.15 -4.63
C LEU A 108 4.09 -1.38 -5.14
N LEU A 109 2.93 -1.71 -4.60
CA LEU A 109 1.64 -1.17 -5.04
C LEU A 109 1.29 0.13 -4.30
N TYR A 110 1.61 0.22 -3.01
CA TYR A 110 1.27 1.36 -2.17
C TYR A 110 2.31 1.59 -1.08
N VAL A 111 2.54 2.86 -0.76
CA VAL A 111 3.30 3.32 0.41
C VAL A 111 2.39 4.22 1.21
N GLY A 112 2.34 4.03 2.53
CA GLY A 112 1.65 4.97 3.40
C GLY A 112 2.17 4.99 4.82
N GLU A 113 1.66 5.92 5.61
CA GLU A 113 1.89 5.97 7.06
C GLU A 113 0.65 5.60 7.89
N THR A 114 0.86 5.10 9.10
CA THR A 114 -0.19 4.99 10.12
C THR A 114 -0.10 6.16 11.11
N LYS A 115 -0.96 7.18 10.97
CA LYS A 115 -1.14 8.20 12.02
C LYS A 115 -2.03 7.61 13.11
N LEU A 116 -1.48 7.36 14.30
CA LEU A 116 -2.23 6.98 15.50
C LEU A 116 -2.98 5.66 15.32
N THR A 117 -2.31 4.54 15.59
CA THR A 117 -2.85 3.16 15.60
C THR A 117 -3.41 2.68 14.25
N ALA A 118 -2.86 1.58 13.71
CA ALA A 118 -3.40 0.89 12.55
C ALA A 118 -4.91 0.57 12.72
N ASN A 119 -5.38 0.40 13.97
CA ASN A 119 -6.80 0.20 14.23
C ASN A 119 -7.71 1.42 14.04
N LYS A 120 -7.23 2.67 14.22
CA LYS A 120 -8.08 3.87 14.06
C LYS A 120 -8.18 4.34 12.61
N ARG A 121 -7.13 4.14 11.79
CA ARG A 121 -7.11 4.55 10.37
C ARG A 121 -7.92 3.63 9.45
N TRP A 122 -8.07 2.35 9.80
CA TRP A 122 -8.65 1.35 8.89
C TRP A 122 -10.13 1.00 9.15
N LYS A 123 -10.75 1.58 10.19
CA LYS A 123 -12.20 1.48 10.44
C LYS A 123 -13.05 2.39 9.54
N GLY A 124 -12.45 3.35 8.84
CA GLY A 124 -13.13 4.23 7.86
C GLY A 124 -12.94 3.81 6.39
N THR A 125 -13.49 4.61 5.46
CA THR A 125 -13.24 4.47 4.01
C THR A 125 -11.79 4.84 3.70
N HIS A 126 -10.98 3.84 3.35
CA HIS A 126 -9.58 4.04 3.02
C HIS A 126 -9.33 3.69 1.55
N ASP A 127 -8.90 4.67 0.76
CA ASP A 127 -8.70 4.51 -0.69
C ASP A 127 -7.80 3.29 -1.00
N CYS A 128 -6.68 3.10 -0.27
CA CYS A 128 -5.78 1.95 -0.46
C CYS A 128 -6.49 0.60 -0.31
N LYS A 129 -7.42 0.45 0.66
CA LYS A 129 -8.18 -0.79 0.85
C LYS A 129 -9.01 -1.11 -0.39
N ASN A 130 -9.67 -0.11 -0.96
CA ASN A 130 -10.45 -0.27 -2.17
C ASN A 130 -9.55 -0.61 -3.38
N TYR A 131 -8.37 0.01 -3.50
CA TYR A 131 -7.41 -0.32 -4.55
C TYR A 131 -6.94 -1.79 -4.45
N ILE A 132 -6.63 -2.29 -3.25
CA ILE A 132 -6.22 -3.69 -3.04
C ILE A 132 -7.34 -4.66 -3.45
N LEU A 133 -8.57 -4.39 -3.02
CA LEU A 133 -9.71 -5.26 -3.33
C LEU A 133 -9.97 -5.32 -4.83
N GLN A 134 -9.98 -4.17 -5.51
CA GLN A 134 -10.17 -4.10 -6.96
C GLN A 134 -9.02 -4.76 -7.73
N TYR A 135 -7.79 -4.60 -7.26
CA TYR A 135 -6.64 -5.29 -7.83
C TYR A 135 -6.76 -6.82 -7.74
N ILE A 136 -7.12 -7.34 -6.57
CA ILE A 136 -7.31 -8.79 -6.37
C ILE A 136 -8.50 -9.30 -7.21
N GLU A 137 -9.60 -8.57 -7.24
CA GLU A 137 -10.79 -8.93 -8.03
C GLU A 137 -10.45 -9.03 -9.52
N MET A 138 -9.68 -8.07 -10.04
CA MET A 138 -9.23 -8.05 -11.42
C MET A 138 -8.38 -9.25 -11.80
N HIS A 139 -7.43 -9.62 -10.93
CA HIS A 139 -6.59 -10.80 -11.15
C HIS A 139 -7.43 -12.07 -11.19
N ARG A 140 -8.37 -12.22 -10.25
CA ARG A 140 -9.29 -13.36 -10.24
C ARG A 140 -10.17 -13.42 -11.48
N ARG A 141 -10.68 -12.29 -11.95
CA ARG A 141 -11.52 -12.21 -13.16
C ARG A 141 -10.80 -12.66 -14.42
N TYR A 142 -9.51 -12.39 -14.50
CA TYR A 142 -8.69 -12.72 -15.67
C TYR A 142 -7.82 -13.97 -15.51
N ASP A 143 -8.04 -14.73 -14.43
CA ASP A 143 -7.28 -15.92 -14.09
C ASP A 143 -5.77 -15.66 -14.07
N LEU A 144 -5.38 -14.63 -13.31
CA LEU A 144 -4.00 -14.21 -13.08
C LEU A 144 -3.62 -14.46 -11.62
N ASP A 145 -2.38 -14.91 -11.41
CA ASP A 145 -1.83 -15.08 -10.07
C ASP A 145 -1.66 -13.73 -9.36
N VAL A 146 -2.09 -13.69 -8.10
CA VAL A 146 -1.97 -12.51 -7.24
C VAL A 146 -1.71 -12.90 -5.79
N LYS A 147 -0.74 -12.24 -5.16
CA LYS A 147 -0.42 -12.45 -3.74
C LYS A 147 -0.12 -11.12 -3.09
N VAL A 148 -1.18 -10.40 -2.72
CA VAL A 148 -1.01 -9.12 -2.02
C VAL A 148 -0.61 -9.36 -0.57
N VAL A 149 0.47 -8.72 -0.15
CA VAL A 149 1.06 -8.76 1.19
C VAL A 149 1.33 -7.34 1.70
N SER A 150 1.57 -7.21 3.00
CA SER A 150 1.98 -5.96 3.62
C SER A 150 3.32 -6.11 4.35
N ALA A 151 4.01 -4.99 4.56
CA ALA A 151 5.22 -4.92 5.38
C ALA A 151 5.28 -3.58 6.12
N PHE A 152 6.03 -3.52 7.23
CA PHE A 152 6.08 -2.34 8.10
C PHE A 152 7.50 -1.91 8.42
N TRP A 153 7.72 -0.60 8.48
CA TRP A 153 8.95 0.02 9.00
C TRP A 153 8.63 0.93 10.18
N GLN A 154 9.17 0.57 11.35
CA GLN A 154 8.80 1.20 12.62
C GLN A 154 9.82 2.22 13.12
N LEU A 155 11.05 2.21 12.60
CA LEU A 155 12.17 3.04 13.06
C LEU A 155 12.11 4.44 12.44
N VAL A 156 11.09 5.22 12.82
CA VAL A 156 10.93 6.59 12.35
C VAL A 156 10.89 7.54 13.54
N PRO A 157 11.79 8.55 13.61
CA PRO A 157 12.07 9.31 14.83
C PRO A 157 11.01 10.38 15.19
N SER A 158 10.17 10.78 14.25
CA SER A 158 9.07 11.71 14.52
C SER A 158 7.99 11.64 13.43
N LYS A 159 6.79 12.11 13.76
CA LYS A 159 5.66 12.21 12.82
C LYS A 159 5.96 13.11 11.60
N LYS A 160 6.76 14.17 11.78
CA LYS A 160 7.16 15.05 10.66
C LYS A 160 8.06 14.29 9.68
N ILE A 161 9.01 13.54 10.23
CA ILE A 161 9.95 12.72 9.46
C ILE A 161 9.20 11.56 8.79
N LEU A 162 8.20 10.98 9.45
CA LEU A 162 7.33 9.94 8.89
C LEU A 162 6.61 10.40 7.60
N GLN A 163 5.96 11.55 7.64
CA GLN A 163 5.29 12.12 6.46
C GLN A 163 6.26 12.49 5.35
N GLN A 164 7.44 13.00 5.72
CA GLN A 164 8.48 13.30 4.75
C GLN A 164 8.96 12.03 4.06
N TRP A 165 9.29 10.98 4.82
CA TRP A 165 9.75 9.70 4.26
C TRP A 165 8.67 8.99 3.46
N GLU A 166 7.41 9.03 3.90
CA GLU A 166 6.27 8.54 3.11
C GLU A 166 6.28 9.17 1.72
N ARG A 167 6.34 10.51 1.65
CA ARG A 167 6.37 11.24 0.37
C ARG A 167 7.59 10.89 -0.48
N GLU A 168 8.77 10.85 0.13
CA GLU A 168 10.02 10.51 -0.58
C GLU A 168 9.97 9.09 -1.16
N LEU A 169 9.46 8.12 -0.39
CA LEU A 169 9.30 6.73 -0.83
C LEU A 169 8.22 6.57 -1.90
N ILE A 170 7.09 7.28 -1.79
CA ILE A 170 6.05 7.31 -2.83
C ILE A 170 6.66 7.77 -4.16
N LEU A 171 7.43 8.87 -4.16
CA LEU A 171 8.02 9.42 -5.37
C LEU A 171 9.16 8.55 -5.91
N LYS A 172 9.98 7.98 -5.03
CA LYS A 172 11.08 7.08 -5.38
C LYS A 172 10.59 5.82 -6.07
N TRP A 173 9.61 5.13 -5.49
CA TRP A 173 9.11 3.86 -6.01
C TRP A 173 7.98 4.02 -7.03
N ARG A 174 7.46 5.25 -7.16
CA ARG A 174 6.26 5.58 -7.93
C ARG A 174 5.14 4.56 -7.69
N SER A 175 4.74 4.38 -6.44
CA SER A 175 3.73 3.38 -6.09
C SER A 175 2.38 3.67 -6.75
N PRO A 176 1.81 2.76 -7.55
CA PRO A 176 0.67 3.04 -8.44
C PRO A 176 -0.64 3.39 -7.74
N PHE A 177 -0.84 2.96 -6.49
CA PHE A 177 -2.06 3.28 -5.75
C PHE A 177 -1.96 4.61 -4.98
N ASN A 178 -0.80 5.26 -4.97
CA ASN A 178 -0.65 6.62 -4.46
C ASN A 178 -1.05 7.64 -5.53
N LYS A 179 -1.89 8.61 -5.16
CA LYS A 179 -2.46 9.61 -6.08
C LYS A 179 -1.39 10.45 -6.75
N GLU A 180 -0.33 10.72 -6.01
CA GLU A 180 0.88 11.42 -6.43
C GLU A 180 1.53 10.77 -7.66
N CYS A 181 1.28 9.48 -7.88
CA CYS A 181 1.89 8.70 -8.95
C CYS A 181 1.00 8.50 -10.19
N TRP A 182 -0.25 8.97 -10.16
CA TRP A 182 -1.19 8.78 -11.27
C TRP A 182 -0.76 9.46 -12.56
N GLN A 183 0.04 10.51 -12.50
CA GLN A 183 0.61 11.15 -13.69
C GLN A 183 1.48 10.19 -14.54
N TRP A 184 2.07 9.15 -13.92
CA TRP A 184 2.89 8.16 -14.63
C TRP A 184 2.11 6.91 -15.02
N TRP A 185 1.15 6.49 -14.18
CA TRP A 185 0.49 5.18 -14.29
C TRP A 185 -0.99 5.25 -14.65
N GLY A 186 -1.58 6.44 -14.67
CA GLY A 186 -3.03 6.63 -14.69
C GLY A 186 -3.68 6.27 -13.36
N GLN A 187 -4.98 6.54 -13.24
CA GLN A 187 -5.80 6.00 -12.16
C GLN A 187 -6.23 4.58 -12.54
N PRO A 188 -5.72 3.52 -11.88
CA PRO A 188 -5.95 2.14 -12.35
C PRO A 188 -7.39 1.69 -12.13
N PHE A 189 -8.05 2.24 -11.11
CA PHE A 189 -9.41 1.90 -10.74
C PHE A 189 -10.20 3.19 -10.47
N GLY A 190 -11.23 3.45 -11.29
CA GLY A 190 -12.08 4.63 -11.15
C GLY A 190 -12.82 4.66 -9.81
N LYS A 191 -13.19 5.87 -9.36
CA LYS A 191 -14.29 6.00 -8.40
C LYS A 191 -15.57 6.15 -9.24
N ASP A 192 -16.62 5.44 -8.83
CA ASP A 192 -17.98 5.60 -9.36
C ASP A 192 -18.37 7.08 -9.48
#